data_AF-A0A0N1L312-F1
#
_entry.id   AF-A0A0N1L312-F1
#
_cell.length_a   1.000
_cell.length_b   1.000
_cell.length_c   1.000
_cell.angle_alpha   90.00
_cell.angle_beta   90.00
_cell.angle_gamma   90.00
#
_symmetry.space_group_name_H-M   'P 1'
#
loop_
_entity.id
_entity.type
_entity.pdbx_description
1 polymer ?
#
loop_
_entity_poly.entity_id
_entity_poly.type
_entity_poly.pdbx_seq_one_letter_code
_entity_poly.pdbx_strand_id
1 'polypeptide(L)'
;MNHPTPMKNLRFWMARTLLLVLAVALAGCQPLRAQNPGEGLSPVRAEPLDGGGSLMLAGTDVVAYFTQGRHVVGTSQHASVHKGVHFHFASAEHKALFDAAPERYLPRYNGYCANGIAYAIPWGGSPESWRIHEGALYIFGGDTSRAAFELDLKNQIALADRYWREEIDGRNSFVQRTKRLVFRVPHYQSDAELAAAVAAARASSPASTPK
;
A
#
# COMPACT_ATOMS: atom_id res chain seq x y z
N MET A 1 -52.00 15.21 44.69
CA MET A 1 -51.61 15.30 43.26
C MET A 1 -50.13 14.97 43.16
N ASN A 2 -49.79 13.73 42.80
CA ASN A 2 -48.39 13.31 42.60
C ASN A 2 -48.12 13.32 41.09
N HIS A 3 -47.33 14.28 40.61
CA HIS A 3 -46.81 14.25 39.25
C HIS A 3 -45.66 13.24 39.17
N PRO A 4 -45.69 12.25 38.27
CA PRO A 4 -44.53 11.40 38.03
C PRO A 4 -43.43 12.21 37.33
N THR A 5 -42.20 12.11 37.85
CA THR A 5 -41.03 12.83 37.36
C THR A 5 -40.52 12.29 36.01
N PRO A 6 -40.02 13.16 35.11
CA PRO A 6 -39.68 12.84 33.72
C PRO A 6 -38.32 12.13 33.53
N MET A 7 -37.69 11.67 34.62
CA MET A 7 -36.28 11.24 34.58
C MET A 7 -36.05 9.81 34.05
N LYS A 8 -37.11 9.01 33.89
CA LYS A 8 -36.96 7.62 33.41
C LYS A 8 -36.65 7.54 31.91
N ASN A 9 -37.03 8.54 31.12
CA ASN A 9 -36.90 8.49 29.65
C ASN A 9 -35.52 8.92 29.13
N LEU A 10 -34.77 9.72 29.89
CA LEU A 10 -33.44 10.20 29.48
C LEU A 10 -32.36 9.12 29.57
N ARG A 11 -32.44 8.25 30.57
CA ARG A 11 -31.51 7.12 30.77
C ARG A 11 -31.66 6.05 29.69
N PHE A 12 -32.89 5.85 29.20
CA PHE A 12 -33.17 4.94 28.07
C PHE A 12 -32.70 5.50 26.72
N TRP A 13 -32.77 6.82 26.53
CA TRP A 13 -32.23 7.47 25.33
C TRP A 13 -30.70 7.44 25.31
N MET A 14 -30.03 7.85 26.39
CA MET A 14 -28.56 7.84 26.46
C MET A 14 -27.97 6.42 26.31
N ALA A 15 -28.60 5.39 26.89
CA ALA A 15 -28.15 4.00 26.74
C ALA A 15 -28.29 3.50 25.29
N ARG A 16 -29.34 3.87 24.57
CA ARG A 16 -29.54 3.51 23.15
C ARG A 16 -28.59 4.28 22.23
N THR A 17 -28.26 5.53 22.52
CA THR A 17 -27.26 6.30 21.77
C THR A 17 -25.84 5.77 21.99
N LEU A 18 -25.49 5.37 23.22
CA LEU A 18 -24.19 4.73 23.51
C LEU A 18 -24.04 3.39 22.78
N LEU A 19 -25.11 2.57 22.73
CA LEU A 19 -25.13 1.31 21.99
C LEU A 19 -25.01 1.50 20.45
N LEU A 20 -25.58 2.59 19.91
CA LEU A 20 -25.46 2.90 18.48
C LEU A 20 -24.05 3.40 18.11
N VAL A 21 -23.41 4.21 18.95
CA VAL A 21 -22.03 4.67 18.77
C VAL A 21 -21.03 3.52 18.90
N LEU A 22 -21.28 2.55 19.79
CA LEU A 22 -20.46 1.35 19.94
C LEU A 22 -20.60 0.40 18.73
N ALA A 23 -21.78 0.31 18.11
CA ALA A 23 -22.01 -0.50 16.92
C ALA A 23 -21.31 0.06 15.66
N VAL A 24 -21.26 1.40 15.51
CA VAL A 24 -20.50 2.06 14.43
C VAL A 24 -18.99 1.91 14.61
N ALA A 25 -18.50 1.82 15.85
CA ALA A 25 -17.07 1.57 16.14
C ALA A 25 -16.61 0.14 15.82
N LEU A 26 -17.51 -0.85 15.81
CA LEU A 26 -17.19 -2.26 15.54
C LEU A 26 -17.08 -2.59 14.04
N ALA A 27 -17.71 -1.80 13.18
CA ALA A 27 -17.47 -1.78 11.74
C ALA A 27 -16.19 -0.97 11.45
N GLY A 28 -15.05 -1.43 11.99
CA GLY A 28 -13.76 -0.78 11.76
C GLY A 28 -13.57 -0.47 10.27
N CYS A 29 -13.15 0.76 9.96
CA CYS A 29 -12.97 1.26 8.58
C CYS A 29 -12.36 0.17 7.68
N GLN A 30 -13.17 -0.41 6.79
CA GLN A 30 -12.77 -1.48 5.88
C GLN A 30 -11.44 -1.18 5.14
N PRO A 31 -11.17 0.08 4.69
CA PRO A 31 -9.88 0.42 4.08
C PRO A 31 -8.67 0.25 5.02
N LEU A 32 -8.84 0.50 6.33
CA LEU A 32 -7.77 0.33 7.31
C LEU A 32 -7.45 -1.14 7.55
N ARG A 33 -8.48 -2.00 7.54
CA ARG A 33 -8.35 -3.45 7.68
C ARG A 33 -7.70 -4.07 6.45
N ALA A 34 -8.10 -3.64 5.25
CA ALA A 34 -7.51 -4.12 4.00
C ALA A 34 -5.98 -3.93 3.99
N GLN A 35 -5.49 -2.81 4.50
CA GLN A 35 -4.06 -2.52 4.55
C GLN A 35 -3.30 -3.17 5.72
N ASN A 36 -4.03 -3.71 6.71
CA ASN A 36 -3.46 -4.28 7.93
C ASN A 36 -4.24 -5.55 8.32
N PRO A 37 -4.13 -6.63 7.52
CA PRO A 37 -4.90 -7.87 7.75
C PRO A 37 -4.52 -8.57 9.06
N GLY A 38 -3.39 -8.20 9.69
CA GLY A 38 -2.98 -8.71 11.01
C GLY A 38 -2.21 -10.04 10.97
N GLU A 39 -2.24 -10.73 9.82
CA GLU A 39 -1.47 -11.94 9.55
C GLU A 39 -0.89 -11.90 8.13
N GLY A 40 0.14 -12.73 7.87
CA GLY A 40 0.77 -12.82 6.56
C GLY A 40 1.35 -11.50 6.05
N LEU A 41 0.88 -10.99 4.90
CA LEU A 41 1.33 -9.72 4.36
C LEU A 41 0.66 -8.55 5.12
N SER A 42 1.29 -8.10 6.19
CA SER A 42 0.79 -6.99 7.02
C SER A 42 1.94 -6.08 7.47
N PRO A 43 1.95 -4.79 7.11
CA PRO A 43 0.94 -4.10 6.31
C PRO A 43 1.08 -4.42 4.81
N VAL A 44 0.05 -4.16 4.02
CA VAL A 44 0.02 -4.39 2.56
C VAL A 44 -0.70 -3.27 1.81
N ARG A 45 -0.24 -2.92 0.61
CA ARG A 45 -1.03 -2.09 -0.30
C ARG A 45 -2.14 -2.95 -0.92
N ALA A 46 -3.27 -2.96 -0.25
CA ALA A 46 -4.48 -3.63 -0.72
C ALA A 46 -5.71 -2.72 -0.67
N GLU A 47 -6.74 -3.10 -1.41
CA GLU A 47 -8.09 -2.53 -1.35
C GLU A 47 -9.04 -3.51 -0.65
N PRO A 48 -10.13 -3.01 -0.03
CA PRO A 48 -11.17 -3.90 0.44
C PRO A 48 -11.73 -4.74 -0.72
N LEU A 49 -11.83 -6.05 -0.51
CA LEU A 49 -12.53 -6.94 -1.44
C LEU A 49 -14.01 -7.02 -1.04
N ASP A 50 -14.91 -7.07 -2.03
CA ASP A 50 -16.32 -7.33 -1.80
C ASP A 50 -16.50 -8.69 -1.10
N GLY A 51 -17.29 -8.71 -0.02
CA GLY A 51 -17.42 -9.89 0.83
C GLY A 51 -16.32 -10.04 1.90
N GLY A 52 -15.34 -9.14 1.92
CA GLY A 52 -14.29 -9.07 2.93
C GLY A 52 -12.93 -9.56 2.43
N GLY A 53 -11.85 -9.01 3.00
CA GLY A 53 -10.47 -9.37 2.67
C GLY A 53 -9.68 -8.20 2.07
N SER A 54 -8.42 -8.50 1.75
CA SER A 54 -7.44 -7.56 1.20
C SER A 54 -7.10 -7.94 -0.23
N LEU A 55 -7.49 -7.13 -1.21
CA LEU A 55 -7.14 -7.32 -2.61
C LEU A 55 -5.83 -6.60 -2.95
N MET A 56 -4.78 -7.36 -3.25
CA MET A 56 -3.45 -6.82 -3.57
C MET A 56 -3.53 -5.82 -4.73
N LEU A 57 -2.93 -4.65 -4.53
CA LEU A 57 -2.65 -3.67 -5.58
C LEU A 57 -3.85 -3.42 -6.53
N ALA A 58 -5.04 -3.24 -5.95
CA ALA A 58 -6.29 -3.00 -6.68
C ALA A 58 -6.68 -4.11 -7.70
N GLY A 59 -6.27 -5.35 -7.45
CA GLY A 59 -6.57 -6.49 -8.33
C GLY A 59 -5.65 -6.59 -9.54
N THR A 60 -4.52 -5.89 -9.50
CA THR A 60 -3.47 -6.02 -10.52
C THR A 60 -2.88 -7.42 -10.53
N ASP A 61 -2.71 -7.96 -11.73
CA ASP A 61 -1.95 -9.18 -11.98
C ASP A 61 -0.44 -8.91 -11.79
N VAL A 62 0.08 -9.35 -10.64
CA VAL A 62 1.51 -9.18 -10.30
C VAL A 62 2.45 -9.99 -11.19
N VAL A 63 1.97 -11.06 -11.84
CA VAL A 63 2.75 -11.88 -12.77
C VAL A 63 2.96 -11.15 -14.09
N ALA A 64 1.97 -10.36 -14.53
CA ALA A 64 2.02 -9.62 -15.78
C ALA A 64 3.20 -8.63 -15.88
N TYR A 65 3.67 -8.07 -14.76
CA TYR A 65 4.88 -7.25 -14.75
C TYR A 65 6.11 -8.01 -15.27
N PHE A 66 6.21 -9.30 -14.95
CA PHE A 66 7.37 -10.14 -15.28
C PHE A 66 7.20 -10.84 -16.62
N THR A 67 5.98 -11.23 -16.99
CA THR A 67 5.73 -11.99 -18.22
C THR A 67 5.40 -11.10 -19.41
N GLN A 68 4.76 -9.95 -19.19
CA GLN A 68 4.30 -9.05 -20.25
C GLN A 68 4.97 -7.67 -20.19
N GLY A 69 5.74 -7.36 -19.14
CA GLY A 69 6.41 -6.07 -19.00
C GLY A 69 5.45 -4.89 -18.87
N ARG A 70 4.24 -5.10 -18.35
CA ARG A 70 3.21 -4.07 -18.19
C ARG A 70 2.23 -4.42 -17.07
N HIS A 71 1.57 -3.38 -16.55
CA HIS A 71 0.42 -3.52 -15.68
C HIS A 71 -0.76 -4.14 -16.44
N VAL A 72 -1.44 -5.11 -15.83
CA VAL A 72 -2.69 -5.71 -16.31
C VAL A 72 -3.60 -5.95 -15.11
N VAL A 73 -4.88 -5.58 -15.23
CA VAL A 73 -5.88 -5.88 -14.20
C VAL A 73 -6.31 -7.33 -14.33
N GLY A 74 -6.29 -8.08 -13.23
CA GLY A 74 -6.81 -9.43 -13.16
C GLY A 74 -8.31 -9.49 -12.89
N THR A 75 -8.87 -10.70 -12.86
CA THR A 75 -10.29 -10.91 -12.56
C THR A 75 -10.47 -11.88 -11.39
N SER A 76 -11.63 -11.81 -10.73
CA SER A 76 -11.99 -12.75 -9.67
C SER A 76 -12.17 -14.19 -10.15
N GLN A 77 -12.32 -14.43 -11.47
CA GLN A 77 -12.36 -15.77 -12.06
C GLN A 77 -11.00 -16.47 -11.97
N HIS A 78 -9.91 -15.71 -11.91
CA HIS A 78 -8.55 -16.20 -11.74
C HIS A 78 -7.97 -15.58 -10.48
N ALA A 79 -8.35 -16.13 -9.33
CA ALA A 79 -7.95 -15.61 -8.04
C ALA A 79 -7.22 -16.64 -7.18
N SER A 80 -6.21 -16.19 -6.44
CA SER A 80 -5.53 -16.97 -5.40
C SER A 80 -5.47 -16.19 -4.09
N VAL A 81 -5.34 -16.91 -2.98
CA VAL A 81 -5.09 -16.32 -1.67
C VAL A 81 -3.71 -16.76 -1.21
N HIS A 82 -2.84 -15.79 -0.90
CA HIS A 82 -1.50 -16.05 -0.38
C HIS A 82 -1.22 -15.15 0.81
N LYS A 83 -0.75 -15.74 1.92
CA LYS A 83 -0.44 -15.01 3.16
C LYS A 83 -1.56 -14.02 3.59
N GLY A 84 -2.81 -14.48 3.54
CA GLY A 84 -3.98 -13.70 3.96
C GLY A 84 -4.44 -12.61 2.98
N VAL A 85 -3.83 -12.52 1.78
CA VAL A 85 -4.14 -11.49 0.77
C VAL A 85 -4.63 -12.14 -0.52
N HIS A 86 -5.64 -11.53 -1.14
CA HIS A 86 -6.22 -11.95 -2.41
C HIS A 86 -5.44 -11.37 -3.58
N PHE A 87 -5.20 -12.19 -4.59
CA PHE A 87 -4.55 -11.84 -5.84
C PHE A 87 -5.48 -12.20 -6.99
N HIS A 88 -5.59 -11.31 -7.97
CA HIS A 88 -6.31 -11.56 -9.21
C HIS A 88 -5.31 -11.63 -10.37
N PHE A 89 -5.62 -12.47 -11.36
CA PHE A 89 -4.79 -12.69 -12.53
C PHE A 89 -5.59 -12.46 -13.82
N ALA A 90 -4.89 -12.04 -14.86
CA ALA A 90 -5.47 -11.79 -16.18
C ALA A 90 -5.80 -13.09 -16.91
N SER A 91 -5.19 -14.21 -16.50
CA SER A 91 -5.42 -15.53 -17.10
C SER A 91 -5.19 -16.67 -16.10
N ALA A 92 -5.67 -17.87 -16.45
CA ALA A 92 -5.45 -19.08 -15.66
C ALA A 92 -3.96 -19.49 -15.63
N GLU A 93 -3.21 -19.21 -16.70
CA GLU A 93 -1.77 -19.48 -16.78
C GLU A 93 -0.98 -18.59 -15.81
N HIS A 94 -1.32 -17.29 -15.73
CA HIS A 94 -0.70 -16.38 -14.76
C HIS A 94 -1.00 -16.79 -13.32
N LYS A 95 -2.23 -17.22 -13.04
CA LYS A 95 -2.59 -17.80 -11.73
C LYS A 95 -1.71 -19.02 -11.41
N ALA A 96 -1.57 -19.95 -12.35
CA ALA A 96 -0.76 -21.15 -12.16
C ALA A 96 0.73 -20.82 -11.92
N LEU A 97 1.27 -19.82 -12.62
CA LEU A 97 2.63 -19.32 -12.39
C LEU A 97 2.80 -18.75 -10.98
N PHE A 98 1.83 -17.96 -10.52
CA PHE A 98 1.85 -17.41 -9.16
C PHE A 98 1.77 -18.51 -8.11
N ASP A 99 0.81 -19.44 -8.24
CA ASP A 99 0.61 -20.53 -7.28
C ASP A 99 1.85 -21.42 -7.14
N ALA A 100 2.60 -21.61 -8.23
CA ALA A 100 3.84 -22.40 -8.23
C ALA A 100 5.00 -21.71 -7.50
N ALA A 101 5.06 -20.37 -7.49
CA ALA A 101 6.18 -19.61 -6.92
C ALA A 101 5.76 -18.19 -6.48
N PRO A 102 4.89 -18.04 -5.47
CA PRO A 102 4.27 -16.74 -5.16
C PRO A 102 5.30 -15.68 -4.76
N GLU A 103 6.33 -16.06 -3.99
CA GLU A 103 7.38 -15.16 -3.51
C GLU A 103 8.17 -14.48 -4.65
N ARG A 104 8.19 -15.07 -5.86
CA ARG A 104 8.85 -14.48 -7.04
C ARG A 104 8.11 -13.25 -7.55
N TYR A 105 6.79 -13.21 -7.38
CA TYR A 105 5.93 -12.19 -7.98
C TYR A 105 5.43 -11.16 -6.97
N LEU A 106 5.69 -11.37 -5.67
CA LEU A 106 5.30 -10.39 -4.65
C LEU A 106 6.03 -9.06 -4.87
N PRO A 107 5.30 -7.93 -4.89
CA PRO A 107 5.93 -6.63 -4.89
C PRO A 107 6.73 -6.43 -3.60
N ARG A 108 7.90 -5.79 -3.70
CA ARG A 108 8.65 -5.32 -2.54
C ARG A 108 7.78 -4.39 -1.70
N TYR A 109 8.02 -4.45 -0.40
CA TYR A 109 7.29 -3.64 0.58
C TYR A 109 5.77 -3.85 0.50
N ASN A 110 5.35 -5.06 0.15
CA ASN A 110 3.96 -5.46 0.00
C ASN A 110 3.14 -4.50 -0.89
N GLY A 111 3.76 -3.94 -1.92
CA GLY A 111 3.11 -3.07 -2.92
C GLY A 111 2.98 -1.59 -2.52
N TYR A 112 3.51 -1.18 -1.36
CA TYR A 112 3.62 0.23 -1.04
C TYR A 112 4.66 0.94 -1.92
N CYS A 113 4.54 2.26 -2.02
CA CYS A 113 5.47 3.11 -2.74
C CYS A 113 6.88 2.99 -2.16
N ALA A 114 7.82 2.39 -2.90
CA ALA A 114 9.20 2.18 -2.47
C ALA A 114 9.91 3.47 -2.04
N ASN A 115 9.66 4.57 -2.74
CA ASN A 115 10.16 5.91 -2.36
C ASN A 115 9.57 6.40 -1.03
N GLY A 116 8.28 6.17 -0.79
CA GLY A 116 7.66 6.47 0.51
C GLY A 116 8.30 5.66 1.64
N ILE A 117 8.58 4.38 1.37
CA ILE A 117 9.25 3.48 2.32
C ILE A 117 10.68 3.96 2.64
N ALA A 118 11.41 4.55 1.68
CA ALA A 118 12.71 5.17 1.95
C ALA A 118 12.65 6.36 2.93
N TYR A 119 11.46 6.93 3.12
CA TYR A 119 11.16 7.95 4.14
C TYR A 119 10.44 7.40 5.38
N ALA A 120 10.36 6.08 5.52
CA ALA A 120 9.63 5.36 6.56
C ALA A 120 8.09 5.57 6.54
N ILE A 121 7.54 6.06 5.42
CA ILE A 121 6.12 6.39 5.28
C ILE A 121 5.46 5.43 4.28
N PRO A 122 4.58 4.51 4.71
CA PRO A 122 3.90 3.58 3.81
C PRO A 122 2.81 4.30 3.02
N TRP A 123 3.19 4.98 1.94
CA TRP A 123 2.29 5.59 0.95
C TRP A 123 1.82 4.56 -0.07
N GLY A 124 0.58 4.69 -0.53
CA GLY A 124 0.02 3.80 -1.56
C GLY A 124 0.85 3.82 -2.84
N GLY A 125 1.08 2.62 -3.41
CA GLY A 125 1.65 2.47 -4.74
C GLY A 125 0.59 2.56 -5.83
N SER A 126 0.99 3.08 -7.00
CA SER A 126 0.23 3.04 -8.25
C SER A 126 0.67 1.81 -9.07
N PRO A 127 -0.27 0.97 -9.55
CA PRO A 127 0.06 -0.16 -10.41
C PRO A 127 0.81 0.22 -11.70
N GLU A 128 0.62 1.44 -12.18
CA GLU A 128 1.18 1.91 -13.46
C GLU A 128 2.64 2.38 -13.32
N SER A 129 3.06 2.77 -12.12
CA SER A 129 4.41 3.27 -11.87
C SER A 129 5.21 2.23 -11.09
N TRP A 130 6.02 1.47 -11.82
CA TRP A 130 6.76 0.33 -11.29
C TRP A 130 8.14 0.20 -11.96
N ARG A 131 8.96 -0.66 -11.37
CA ARG A 131 10.27 -1.08 -11.91
C ARG A 131 10.55 -2.52 -11.46
N ILE A 132 11.08 -3.34 -12.37
CA ILE A 132 11.77 -4.57 -11.98
C ILE A 132 13.27 -4.27 -11.87
N HIS A 133 13.87 -4.56 -10.73
CA HIS A 133 15.30 -4.43 -10.49
C HIS A 133 15.82 -5.66 -9.76
N GLU A 134 16.86 -6.30 -10.30
CA GLU A 134 17.44 -7.54 -9.75
C GLU A 134 16.39 -8.64 -9.48
N GLY A 135 15.39 -8.74 -10.37
CA GLY A 135 14.31 -9.72 -10.26
C GLY A 135 13.22 -9.37 -9.23
N ALA A 136 13.29 -8.23 -8.57
CA ALA A 136 12.29 -7.76 -7.62
C ALA A 136 11.41 -6.64 -8.21
N LEU A 137 10.11 -6.71 -7.96
CA LEU A 137 9.13 -5.70 -8.38
C LEU A 137 9.02 -4.59 -7.33
N TYR A 138 9.29 -3.35 -7.73
CA TYR A 138 9.10 -2.16 -6.92
C TYR A 138 7.95 -1.34 -7.48
N ILE A 139 7.04 -0.92 -6.61
CA ILE A 139 5.89 -0.07 -6.94
C ILE A 139 6.15 1.35 -6.42
N PHE A 140 5.67 2.36 -7.13
CA PHE A 140 5.83 3.77 -6.78
C PHE A 140 4.49 4.50 -6.77
N GLY A 141 4.39 5.60 -6.03
CA GLY A 141 3.17 6.41 -5.99
C GLY A 141 2.86 7.16 -7.29
N GLY A 142 3.83 7.20 -8.22
CA GLY A 142 3.75 7.87 -9.51
C GLY A 142 5.13 8.09 -10.12
N ASP A 143 5.18 8.58 -11.35
CA ASP A 143 6.43 8.64 -12.13
C ASP A 143 7.48 9.57 -11.55
N THR A 144 7.09 10.68 -10.92
CA THR A 144 8.04 11.55 -10.20
C THR A 144 8.66 10.80 -9.03
N SER A 145 7.86 10.02 -8.29
CA SER A 145 8.35 9.21 -7.17
C SER A 145 9.29 8.10 -7.65
N ARG A 146 9.03 7.48 -8.80
CA ARG A 146 9.93 6.50 -9.40
C ARG A 146 11.23 7.17 -9.85
N ALA A 147 11.13 8.25 -10.62
CA ALA A 147 12.30 8.96 -11.15
C ALA A 147 13.21 9.48 -10.03
N ALA A 148 12.64 10.04 -8.95
CA ALA A 148 13.41 10.52 -7.81
C ALA A 148 14.12 9.37 -7.07
N PHE A 149 13.44 8.23 -6.90
CA PHE A 149 14.05 7.03 -6.33
C PHE A 149 15.22 6.50 -7.18
N GLU A 150 15.10 6.59 -8.50
CA GLU A 150 16.12 6.15 -9.46
C GLU A 150 17.35 7.06 -9.54
N LEU A 151 17.28 8.31 -9.05
CA LEU A 151 18.45 9.20 -9.01
C LEU A 151 19.61 8.63 -8.17
N ASP A 152 19.27 7.87 -7.13
CA ASP A 152 20.24 7.14 -6.29
C ASP A 152 19.66 5.78 -5.87
N LEU A 153 19.40 4.94 -6.89
CA LEU A 153 18.66 3.68 -6.75
C LEU A 153 19.20 2.80 -5.61
N LYS A 154 20.52 2.63 -5.53
CA LYS A 154 21.17 1.74 -4.55
C LYS A 154 20.93 2.22 -3.13
N ASN A 155 21.14 3.51 -2.87
CA ASN A 155 20.95 4.07 -1.54
C ASN A 155 19.47 4.10 -1.15
N GLN A 156 18.59 4.44 -2.10
CA GLN A 156 17.14 4.47 -1.86
C GLN A 156 16.57 3.09 -1.53
N ILE A 157 17.05 2.04 -2.20
CA ILE A 157 16.74 0.64 -1.81
C ILE A 157 17.25 0.34 -0.41
N ALA A 158 18.49 0.70 -0.08
CA ALA A 158 19.05 0.44 1.26
C ALA A 158 18.25 1.15 2.38
N LEU A 159 17.83 2.40 2.14
CA LEU A 159 16.96 3.14 3.06
C LEU A 159 15.60 2.46 3.20
N ALA A 160 14.96 2.10 2.09
CA ALA A 160 13.65 1.46 2.09
C ALA A 160 13.68 0.09 2.76
N ASP A 161 14.68 -0.75 2.49
CA ASP A 161 14.88 -2.05 3.13
C ASP A 161 15.09 -1.91 4.65
N ARG A 162 15.87 -0.91 5.08
CA ARG A 162 16.07 -0.62 6.50
C ARG A 162 14.75 -0.24 7.17
N TYR A 163 14.04 0.76 6.65
CA TYR A 163 12.79 1.22 7.26
C TYR A 163 11.67 0.20 7.19
N TRP A 164 11.61 -0.59 6.11
CA TRP A 164 10.69 -1.71 6.04
C TRP A 164 10.90 -2.65 7.22
N ARG A 165 12.12 -3.17 7.38
CA ARG A 165 12.47 -4.13 8.44
C ARG A 165 12.33 -3.54 9.84
N GLU A 166 12.83 -2.33 10.06
CA GLU A 166 12.95 -1.75 11.39
C GLU A 166 11.67 -1.07 11.87
N GLU A 167 10.83 -0.55 10.96
CA GLU A 167 9.73 0.35 11.33
C GLU A 167 8.36 0.02 10.73
N ILE A 168 8.26 -0.79 9.68
CA ILE A 168 6.99 -0.92 8.94
C ILE A 168 6.47 -2.35 8.96
N ASP A 169 7.33 -3.34 8.69
CA ASP A 169 6.94 -4.74 8.62
C ASP A 169 6.34 -5.21 9.96
N GLY A 170 5.19 -5.87 9.88
CA GLY A 170 4.40 -6.29 11.05
C GLY A 170 3.74 -5.16 11.85
N ARG A 171 3.84 -3.89 11.42
CA ARG A 171 3.24 -2.74 12.13
C ARG A 171 2.03 -2.18 11.39
N ASN A 172 1.18 -1.47 12.13
CA ASN A 172 0.03 -0.81 11.54
C ASN A 172 0.47 0.37 10.65
N SER A 173 0.21 0.29 9.35
CA SER A 173 0.64 1.29 8.36
C SER A 173 0.07 2.69 8.60
N PHE A 174 -1.15 2.79 9.13
CA PHE A 174 -1.77 4.08 9.43
C PHE A 174 -1.09 4.78 10.62
N VAL A 175 -0.82 4.02 11.69
CA VAL A 175 -0.09 4.54 12.86
C VAL A 175 1.32 4.96 12.45
N GLN A 176 2.03 4.12 11.70
CA GLN A 176 3.37 4.41 11.23
C GLN A 176 3.43 5.62 10.30
N ARG A 177 2.50 5.73 9.35
CA ARG A 177 2.37 6.90 8.47
C ARG A 177 2.14 8.17 9.30
N THR A 178 1.18 8.15 10.22
CA THR A 178 0.87 9.30 11.08
C THR A 178 2.09 9.72 11.90
N LYS A 179 2.80 8.76 12.53
CA LYS A 179 4.04 9.01 13.26
C LYS A 179 5.08 9.72 12.39
N ARG A 180 5.33 9.24 11.17
CA ARG A 180 6.38 9.78 10.28
C ARG A 180 6.01 11.06 9.54
N LEU A 181 4.73 11.41 9.51
CA LEU A 181 4.30 12.75 9.08
C LEU A 181 4.58 13.82 10.14
N VAL A 182 4.52 13.46 11.43
CA VAL A 182 4.87 14.36 12.54
C VAL A 182 6.38 14.38 12.78
N PHE A 183 7.02 13.20 12.80
CA PHE A 183 8.43 13.01 13.08
C PHE A 183 9.17 12.48 11.84
N ARG A 184 9.43 13.39 10.91
CA ARG A 184 10.12 13.08 9.64
C ARG A 184 11.53 12.56 9.88
N VAL A 185 11.99 11.69 8.98
CA VAL A 185 13.39 11.23 8.97
C VAL A 185 14.31 12.39 8.55
N PRO A 186 15.60 12.41 8.96
CA PRO A 186 16.51 13.52 8.68
C PRO A 186 16.69 13.83 7.19
N HIS A 187 16.61 12.82 6.33
CA HIS A 187 16.73 12.94 4.88
C HIS A 187 15.39 13.07 4.15
N TYR A 188 14.30 13.39 4.86
CA TYR A 188 12.98 13.53 4.24
C TYR A 188 12.99 14.61 3.16
N GLN A 189 12.36 14.30 2.03
CA GLN A 189 12.10 15.25 0.95
C GLN A 189 10.60 15.33 0.68
N SER A 190 10.10 16.54 0.47
CA SER A 190 8.75 16.82 0.00
C SER A 190 8.61 16.50 -1.50
N ASP A 191 7.36 16.37 -1.96
CA ASP A 191 7.07 16.11 -3.39
C ASP A 191 7.63 17.22 -4.30
N ALA A 192 7.66 18.46 -3.83
CA ALA A 192 8.22 19.60 -4.57
C ALA A 192 9.75 19.48 -4.71
N GLU A 193 10.45 19.09 -3.64
CA GLU A 193 11.90 18.87 -3.67
C GLU A 193 12.27 17.68 -4.56
N LEU A 194 11.49 16.58 -4.50
CA LEU A 194 11.66 15.44 -5.39
C LEU A 194 11.47 15.84 -6.86
N ALA A 195 10.41 16.60 -7.17
CA ALA A 195 10.15 17.09 -8.51
C ALA A 195 11.28 18.01 -9.02
N ALA A 196 11.78 18.91 -8.17
CA ALA A 196 12.89 19.79 -8.51
C ALA A 196 14.19 19.00 -8.77
N ALA A 197 14.50 18.00 -7.93
CA ALA A 197 15.68 17.14 -8.12
C ALA A 197 15.60 16.35 -9.43
N VAL A 198 14.44 15.78 -9.75
CA VAL A 198 14.21 15.07 -11.02
C VAL A 198 14.34 16.02 -12.21
N ALA A 199 13.80 17.23 -12.13
CA ALA A 199 13.90 18.23 -13.19
C ALA A 199 15.37 18.65 -13.43
N ALA A 200 16.13 18.91 -12.36
CA ALA A 200 17.54 19.27 -12.43
C ALA A 200 18.40 18.15 -13.05
N ALA A 201 18.16 16.89 -12.66
CA ALA A 201 18.87 15.74 -13.22
C ALA A 201 18.59 15.55 -14.73
N ARG A 202 17.34 15.76 -15.15
CA ARG A 202 16.95 15.72 -16.58
C ARG A 202 17.59 16.85 -17.38
N ALA A 203 17.67 18.06 -16.83
CA ALA A 203 18.33 19.19 -17.48
C ALA A 203 19.85 18.98 -17.61
N SER A 204 20.46 18.22 -16.71
CA SER A 204 21.91 17.94 -16.68
C SER A 204 22.33 16.73 -17.52
N SER A 205 21.38 15.91 -17.97
CA SER A 205 21.64 14.77 -18.86
C SER A 205 21.51 15.22 -20.31
N PRO A 206 22.61 15.34 -21.10
CA PRO A 206 22.50 15.71 -22.50
C PRO A 206 21.65 14.65 -23.22
N ALA A 207 20.65 15.11 -23.98
CA ALA A 207 19.80 14.24 -24.78
C ALA A 207 20.68 13.31 -25.63
N SER A 208 20.64 12.01 -25.34
CA SER A 208 21.22 10.99 -26.20
C SER A 208 20.54 11.12 -27.55
N THR A 209 21.30 11.58 -28.55
CA THR A 209 20.84 11.69 -29.94
C THR A 209 20.35 10.31 -30.39
N PRO A 210 19.12 10.19 -30.93
CA PRO A 210 18.68 8.93 -31.50
C PRO A 210 19.60 8.54 -32.67
N LYS A 211 20.12 7.31 -32.65
CA LYS A 211 20.71 6.66 -33.82
C LYS A 211 19.62 6.06 -34.69
#